data_AF-A0A645BKS5-F1
#
_entry.id   AF-A0A645BKS5-F1
#
_cell.length_a   1.000
_cell.length_b   1.000
_cell.length_c   1.000
_cell.angle_alpha   90.00
_cell.angle_beta   90.00
_cell.angle_gamma   90.00
#
_symmetry.space_group_name_H-M   'P 1'
#
loop_
_entity.id
_entity.type
_entity.pdbx_description
1 polymer ?
#
loop_
_entity_poly.entity_id
_entity_poly.type
_entity_poly.pdbx_seq_one_letter_code
_entity_poly.pdbx_strand_id
1 'polypeptide(L)'
;MFFPGCQLCASEPDLVKVIYNDLNEKLKNEVGLILGCCGVIGKWSGQEEKFYEEIKLIKETLEKINNPILITACPTCYKIFSSHLENAKVKMIYDYISDNQLKFVGNNEEIAIDDPCTVRYDDELQSQVREIAKKLGFNLKELNYNGEITTCCGYGGLTCFSNKELKENIVSSRIKESELNYLTYCINCRDSFLSQNKDAKHILQLIYNFDGKNKKPNISERRYNRVQLKLDLTQEKDKTNKYDIQLIVNDDLKEKLENRMILYKDIEDTIKHAQETQDIFFNKSSNHNLAYYRIKNVTFWVEYKIEEGKYLVYNAYSHRMKIEVN
;
A
#
# COMPACT_ATOMS: atom_id res chain seq x y z
N MET A 1 20.92 2.06 -3.12
CA MET A 1 19.79 2.63 -2.35
C MET A 1 18.52 1.86 -2.70
N PHE A 2 17.89 1.18 -1.75
CA PHE A 2 16.65 0.45 -1.97
C PHE A 2 15.42 1.33 -1.70
N PHE A 3 14.48 1.33 -2.64
CA PHE A 3 13.20 2.02 -2.56
C PHE A 3 12.06 1.02 -2.80
N PRO A 4 11.51 0.40 -1.74
CA PRO A 4 10.46 -0.62 -1.88
C PRO A 4 9.13 -0.08 -2.42
N GLY A 5 8.89 1.22 -2.26
CA GLY A 5 7.62 1.87 -2.60
C GLY A 5 6.60 1.82 -1.48
N CYS A 6 5.81 2.89 -1.36
CA CYS A 6 4.92 3.11 -0.21
C CYS A 6 3.84 2.04 -0.03
N GLN A 7 3.32 1.45 -1.11
CA GLN A 7 2.25 0.46 -1.02
C GLN A 7 2.75 -0.95 -0.72
N LEU A 8 3.98 -1.30 -1.12
CA LEU A 8 4.58 -2.59 -0.74
C LEU A 8 4.84 -2.60 0.77
N CYS A 9 5.39 -1.51 1.30
CA CYS A 9 5.54 -1.30 2.75
C CYS A 9 4.21 -1.33 3.52
N ALA A 10 3.11 -0.96 2.86
CA ALA A 10 1.79 -0.94 3.47
C ALA A 10 1.12 -2.31 3.46
N SER A 11 1.37 -3.10 2.43
CA SER A 11 0.71 -4.39 2.21
C SER A 11 1.49 -5.55 2.79
N GLU A 12 2.80 -5.59 2.56
CA GLU A 12 3.69 -6.67 2.99
C GLU A 12 4.95 -6.08 3.66
N PRO A 13 4.84 -5.43 4.83
CA PRO A 13 5.99 -4.84 5.51
C PRO A 13 7.07 -5.88 5.82
N ASP A 14 6.70 -7.10 6.21
CA ASP A 14 7.69 -8.14 6.55
C ASP A 14 8.40 -8.68 5.32
N LEU A 15 7.73 -8.76 4.16
CA LEU A 15 8.40 -9.05 2.89
C LEU A 15 9.45 -7.99 2.56
N VAL A 16 9.18 -6.71 2.84
CA VAL A 16 10.16 -5.64 2.62
C VAL A 16 11.41 -5.86 3.49
N LYS A 17 11.26 -6.32 4.74
CA LYS A 17 12.41 -6.65 5.60
C LYS A 17 13.22 -7.81 5.01
N VAL A 18 12.54 -8.86 4.53
CA VAL A 18 13.20 -10.01 3.87
C VAL A 18 14.00 -9.56 2.65
N ILE A 19 13.39 -8.76 1.76
CA ILE A 19 14.05 -8.21 0.57
C ILE A 19 15.24 -7.33 0.95
N TYR A 20 15.07 -6.47 1.96
CA TYR A 20 16.13 -5.57 2.40
C TYR A 20 17.35 -6.32 2.95
N ASN A 21 17.11 -7.39 3.73
CA ASN A 21 18.18 -8.23 4.26
C ASN A 21 18.93 -8.98 3.14
N ASP A 22 18.20 -9.58 2.20
CA ASP A 22 18.81 -10.27 1.04
C ASP A 22 19.65 -9.30 0.18
N LEU A 23 19.13 -8.10 -0.09
CA LEU A 23 19.90 -7.07 -0.80
C LEU A 23 21.17 -6.67 -0.04
N ASN A 24 21.09 -6.50 1.28
CA ASN A 24 22.26 -6.20 2.11
C ASN A 24 23.31 -7.32 2.02
N GLU A 25 22.91 -8.58 2.15
CA GLU A 25 23.84 -9.71 2.03
C GLU A 25 24.53 -9.74 0.66
N LYS A 26 23.76 -9.55 -0.42
CA LYS A 26 24.27 -9.53 -1.80
C LYS A 26 25.22 -8.38 -2.09
N LEU A 27 24.91 -7.21 -1.54
CA LEU A 27 25.63 -5.97 -1.79
C LEU A 27 26.51 -5.58 -0.61
N LYS A 28 27.05 -6.58 0.11
CA LYS A 28 28.10 -6.44 1.14
C LYS A 28 27.76 -5.40 2.22
N ASN A 29 26.50 -5.33 2.61
CA ASN A 29 25.94 -4.38 3.60
C ASN A 29 26.05 -2.90 3.19
N GLU A 30 26.15 -2.59 1.89
CA GLU A 30 26.20 -1.23 1.37
C GLU A 30 24.82 -0.72 0.89
N VAL A 31 23.72 -1.33 1.37
CA VAL A 31 22.37 -0.97 0.94
C VAL A 31 21.73 0.00 1.92
N GLY A 32 21.71 1.27 1.54
CA GLY A 32 20.82 2.25 2.16
C GLY A 32 19.35 1.99 1.80
N LEU A 33 18.43 2.52 2.60
CA LEU A 33 16.97 2.40 2.42
C LEU A 33 16.30 3.77 2.42
N ILE A 34 15.36 4.00 1.49
CA ILE A 34 14.43 5.13 1.52
C ILE A 34 13.00 4.60 1.60
N LEU A 35 12.31 4.94 2.69
CA LEU A 35 10.87 4.71 2.87
C LEU A 35 10.11 5.99 2.54
N GLY A 36 9.51 6.06 1.34
CA GLY A 36 8.84 7.26 0.86
C GLY A 36 7.81 7.00 -0.23
N CYS A 37 7.27 8.08 -0.80
CA CYS A 37 6.39 8.05 -1.96
C CYS A 37 7.17 8.50 -3.19
N CYS A 38 6.87 7.96 -4.37
CA CYS A 38 7.45 8.48 -5.62
C CYS A 38 6.73 9.74 -6.14
N GLY A 39 5.81 10.32 -5.36
CA GLY A 39 5.03 11.49 -5.76
C GLY A 39 3.91 11.22 -6.77
N VAL A 40 3.75 9.99 -7.27
CA VAL A 40 2.80 9.67 -8.36
C VAL A 40 1.35 10.08 -8.07
N ILE A 41 0.94 10.10 -6.79
CA ILE A 41 -0.39 10.56 -6.38
C ILE A 41 -0.58 12.05 -6.70
N GLY A 42 0.43 12.89 -6.46
CA GLY A 42 0.43 14.29 -6.84
C GLY A 42 0.22 14.45 -8.35
N LYS A 43 1.01 13.71 -9.14
CA LYS A 43 0.91 13.70 -10.61
C LYS A 43 -0.48 13.28 -11.11
N TRP A 44 -1.03 12.18 -10.61
CA TRP A 44 -2.37 11.72 -11.01
C TRP A 44 -3.49 12.69 -10.59
N SER A 45 -3.31 13.43 -9.50
CA SER A 45 -4.29 14.42 -9.03
C SER A 45 -4.18 15.79 -9.70
N GLY A 46 -3.21 15.99 -10.61
CA GLY A 46 -2.91 17.32 -11.17
C GLY A 46 -2.25 18.29 -10.19
N GLN A 47 -1.81 17.82 -9.02
CA GLN A 47 -1.03 18.61 -8.07
C GLN A 47 0.46 18.56 -8.45
N GLU A 48 0.79 19.19 -9.57
CA GLU A 48 2.13 19.17 -10.15
C GLU A 48 3.18 19.73 -9.18
N GLU A 49 2.88 20.81 -8.47
CA GLU A 49 3.78 21.39 -7.46
C GLU A 49 4.19 20.34 -6.43
N LYS A 50 3.23 19.65 -5.81
CA LYS A 50 3.50 18.58 -4.84
C LYS A 50 4.25 17.40 -5.45
N PHE A 51 4.01 17.08 -6.72
CA PHE A 51 4.76 16.05 -7.42
C PHE A 51 6.23 16.44 -7.55
N TYR A 52 6.51 17.65 -8.03
CA TYR A 52 7.88 18.13 -8.21
C TYR A 52 8.61 18.41 -6.89
N GLU A 53 7.90 18.81 -5.83
CA GLU A 53 8.45 18.87 -4.47
C GLU A 53 8.99 17.51 -4.02
N GLU A 54 8.21 16.44 -4.21
CA GLU A 54 8.64 15.08 -3.85
C GLU A 54 9.81 14.61 -4.73
N ILE A 55 9.76 14.85 -6.04
CA ILE A 55 10.89 14.52 -6.94
C ILE A 55 12.16 15.25 -6.53
N LYS A 56 12.06 16.54 -6.19
CA LYS A 56 13.17 17.35 -5.70
C LYS A 56 13.73 16.78 -4.39
N LEU A 57 12.87 16.42 -3.44
CA LEU A 57 13.28 15.81 -2.18
C LEU A 57 14.07 14.50 -2.40
N ILE A 58 13.58 13.62 -3.28
CA ILE A 58 14.29 12.37 -3.60
C ILE A 58 15.61 12.65 -4.31
N LYS A 59 15.64 13.58 -5.28
CA LYS A 59 16.86 13.99 -5.99
C LYS A 59 17.93 14.49 -5.01
N GLU A 60 17.59 15.48 -4.18
CA GLU A 60 18.51 16.05 -3.20
C GLU A 60 18.99 15.01 -2.17
N THR A 61 18.12 14.05 -1.81
CA THR A 61 18.49 12.94 -0.92
C THR A 61 19.54 12.05 -1.56
N LEU A 62 19.39 11.70 -2.84
CA LEU A 62 20.35 10.87 -3.57
C LEU A 62 21.68 11.60 -3.82
N GLU A 63 21.63 12.89 -4.14
CA GLU A 63 22.83 13.71 -4.36
C GLU A 63 23.70 13.80 -3.10
N LYS A 64 23.09 13.95 -1.92
CA LYS A 64 23.78 13.98 -0.61
C LYS A 64 24.57 12.70 -0.30
N ILE A 65 24.24 11.59 -0.93
CA ILE A 65 24.88 10.28 -0.72
C ILE A 65 25.62 9.80 -1.98
N ASN A 66 26.04 10.73 -2.84
CA ASN A 66 26.81 10.48 -4.05
C ASN A 66 26.08 9.65 -5.13
N ASN A 67 24.78 9.86 -5.29
CA ASN A 67 23.95 9.29 -6.37
C ASN A 67 24.14 7.77 -6.57
N PRO A 68 23.87 6.94 -5.55
CA PRO A 68 23.94 5.49 -5.69
C PRO A 68 22.88 4.99 -6.67
N ILE A 69 23.04 3.75 -7.14
CA ILE A 69 21.99 3.08 -7.90
C ILE A 69 20.73 2.98 -7.04
N LEU A 70 19.59 3.41 -7.59
CA LEU A 70 18.27 3.34 -6.99
C LEU A 70 17.60 2.03 -7.41
N ILE A 71 17.43 1.11 -6.47
CA ILE A 71 16.79 -0.19 -6.69
C ILE A 71 15.33 -0.08 -6.28
N THR A 72 14.40 -0.27 -7.21
CA THR A 72 12.96 -0.16 -6.96
C THR A 72 12.26 -1.51 -6.99
N ALA A 73 11.28 -1.72 -6.11
CA ALA A 73 10.42 -2.91 -6.13
C ALA A 73 9.01 -2.66 -6.71
N CYS A 74 8.72 -1.43 -7.12
CA CYS A 74 7.41 -1.02 -7.63
C CYS A 74 7.57 -0.47 -9.06
N PRO A 75 6.87 -1.03 -10.06
CA PRO A 75 7.01 -0.58 -11.45
C PRO A 75 6.64 0.89 -11.67
N THR A 76 5.70 1.42 -10.90
CA THR A 76 5.36 2.85 -10.95
C THR A 76 6.48 3.73 -10.39
N CYS A 77 7.15 3.29 -9.32
CA CYS A 77 8.30 4.03 -8.79
C CYS A 77 9.46 3.99 -9.79
N TYR A 78 9.74 2.83 -10.39
CA TYR A 78 10.72 2.67 -11.46
C TYR A 78 10.49 3.68 -12.58
N LYS A 79 9.30 3.68 -13.19
CA LYS A 79 8.97 4.60 -14.29
C LYS A 79 9.09 6.07 -13.90
N ILE A 80 8.56 6.45 -12.73
CA ILE A 80 8.62 7.84 -12.28
C ILE A 80 10.06 8.29 -12.09
N PHE A 81 10.89 7.50 -11.42
CA PHE A 81 12.27 7.87 -11.18
C PHE A 81 13.11 7.84 -12.47
N SER A 82 12.97 6.82 -13.32
CA SER A 82 13.67 6.76 -14.60
C SER A 82 13.34 7.94 -15.52
N SER A 83 12.13 8.51 -15.44
CA SER A 83 11.72 9.64 -16.29
C SER A 83 11.97 11.02 -15.68
N HIS A 84 12.19 11.17 -14.37
CA HIS A 84 12.27 12.49 -13.71
C HIS A 84 13.55 12.69 -12.88
N LEU A 85 14.39 11.67 -12.74
CA LEU A 85 15.70 11.75 -12.07
C LEU A 85 16.82 11.54 -13.09
N GLU A 86 17.12 12.56 -13.90
CA GLU A 86 18.05 12.49 -15.04
C GLU A 86 19.43 11.89 -14.72
N ASN A 87 19.95 12.15 -13.52
CA ASN A 87 21.28 11.69 -13.09
C ASN A 87 21.25 10.39 -12.25
N ALA A 88 20.06 9.83 -11.99
CA ALA A 88 19.94 8.62 -11.18
C ALA A 88 19.94 7.37 -12.06
N LYS A 89 20.80 6.41 -11.73
CA LYS A 89 20.71 5.06 -12.28
C LYS A 89 19.61 4.32 -11.53
N VAL A 90 18.50 4.04 -12.20
CA VAL A 90 17.35 3.33 -11.61
C VAL A 90 17.30 1.91 -12.15
N LYS A 91 17.13 0.94 -11.26
CA LYS A 91 17.07 -0.50 -11.57
C LYS A 91 15.88 -1.14 -10.87
N MET A 92 15.32 -2.18 -11.47
CA MET A 92 14.29 -2.98 -10.80
C MET A 92 14.97 -4.00 -9.88
N ILE A 93 14.28 -4.40 -8.82
CA ILE A 93 14.76 -5.42 -7.89
C ILE A 93 15.09 -6.75 -8.60
N TYR A 94 14.42 -7.05 -9.71
CA TYR A 94 14.62 -8.26 -10.50
C TYR A 94 16.02 -8.35 -11.11
N ASP A 95 16.69 -7.22 -11.34
CA ASP A 95 18.09 -7.17 -11.82
C ASP A 95 19.10 -7.74 -10.80
N TYR A 96 18.65 -7.90 -9.55
CA TYR A 96 19.45 -8.39 -8.43
C TYR A 96 19.00 -9.79 -7.96
N ILE A 97 18.13 -10.46 -8.74
CA ILE A 97 17.70 -11.82 -8.47
C ILE A 97 18.51 -12.78 -9.36
N SER A 98 19.25 -13.69 -8.74
CA SER A 98 20.05 -14.68 -9.44
C SER A 98 19.31 -16.02 -9.54
N ASP A 99 19.46 -16.71 -10.67
CA ASP A 99 18.77 -17.97 -10.97
C ASP A 99 19.00 -19.07 -9.92
N ASN A 100 20.22 -19.12 -9.36
CA ASN A 100 20.58 -20.09 -8.32
C ASN A 100 19.86 -19.89 -6.98
N GLN A 101 19.16 -18.77 -6.78
CA GLN A 101 18.39 -18.47 -5.58
C GLN A 101 16.90 -18.79 -5.75
N LEU A 102 16.44 -18.95 -6.98
CA LEU A 102 15.05 -19.27 -7.25
C LEU A 102 14.78 -20.71 -6.86
N LYS A 103 13.90 -20.90 -5.87
CA LYS A 103 13.43 -22.21 -5.47
C LYS A 103 12.25 -22.62 -6.35
N PHE A 104 12.23 -23.88 -6.76
CA PHE A 104 11.10 -24.45 -7.48
C PHE A 104 9.92 -24.62 -6.51
N VAL A 105 9.02 -23.64 -6.49
CA VAL A 105 7.87 -23.56 -5.57
C VAL A 105 6.54 -23.77 -6.28
N GLY A 106 6.49 -23.52 -7.59
CA GLY A 106 5.27 -23.57 -8.38
C GLY A 106 4.79 -24.98 -8.71
N ASN A 107 5.65 -26.01 -8.66
CA ASN A 107 5.25 -27.41 -8.89
C ASN A 107 4.43 -27.65 -10.17
N ASN A 108 4.72 -26.90 -11.24
CA ASN A 108 3.98 -26.86 -12.51
C ASN A 108 2.51 -26.42 -12.38
N GLU A 109 2.14 -25.71 -11.30
CA GLU A 109 0.84 -25.06 -11.14
C GLU A 109 0.59 -24.08 -12.29
N GLU A 110 -0.62 -24.13 -12.85
CA GLU A 110 -1.08 -23.14 -13.82
C GLU A 110 -1.49 -21.84 -13.12
N ILE A 111 -0.92 -20.72 -13.55
CA ILE A 111 -1.20 -19.40 -12.98
C ILE A 111 -1.31 -18.37 -14.11
N ALA A 112 -2.27 -17.46 -14.00
CA ALA A 112 -2.44 -16.39 -14.99
C ALA A 112 -1.60 -15.17 -14.63
N ILE A 113 -0.83 -14.63 -15.58
CA ILE A 113 -0.02 -13.43 -15.35
C ILE A 113 -0.77 -12.15 -15.72
N ASP A 114 -0.76 -11.18 -14.79
CA ASP A 114 -1.28 -9.82 -14.96
C ASP A 114 -0.13 -8.83 -15.10
N ASP A 115 -0.03 -8.18 -16.26
CA ASP A 115 0.89 -7.08 -16.48
C ASP A 115 0.32 -5.77 -15.93
N PRO A 116 1.01 -5.10 -14.97
CA PRO A 116 0.61 -3.79 -14.50
C PRO A 116 0.62 -2.76 -15.64
N CYS A 117 -0.44 -1.96 -15.74
CA CYS A 117 -0.59 -0.95 -16.79
C CYS A 117 0.58 0.04 -16.92
N THR A 118 1.40 0.22 -15.89
CA THR A 118 2.56 1.14 -15.94
C THR A 118 3.69 0.65 -16.85
N VAL A 119 3.80 -0.67 -17.03
CA VAL A 119 4.87 -1.34 -17.79
C VAL A 119 4.40 -1.89 -19.14
N ARG A 120 3.23 -1.44 -19.59
CA ARG A 120 2.59 -1.86 -20.85
C ARG A 120 3.54 -1.92 -22.06
N TYR A 121 4.50 -1.00 -22.13
CA TYR A 121 5.45 -0.86 -23.24
C TYR A 121 6.90 -1.15 -22.78
N ASP A 122 7.05 -1.98 -21.75
CA ASP A 122 8.34 -2.38 -21.19
C ASP A 122 8.48 -3.91 -21.34
N ASP A 123 8.69 -4.34 -22.57
CA ASP A 123 8.76 -5.76 -22.96
C ASP A 123 9.91 -6.49 -22.25
N GLU A 124 10.99 -5.77 -21.93
CA GLU A 124 12.13 -6.30 -21.19
C GLU A 124 11.71 -6.70 -19.77
N LEU A 125 11.07 -5.78 -19.03
CA LEU A 125 10.59 -6.07 -17.68
C LEU A 125 9.48 -7.13 -17.67
N GLN A 126 8.57 -7.08 -18.64
CA GLN A 126 7.52 -8.09 -18.83
C GLN A 126 8.12 -9.49 -19.05
N SER A 127 9.13 -9.60 -19.90
CA SER A 127 9.82 -10.85 -20.21
C SER A 127 10.61 -11.35 -19.00
N GLN A 128 11.34 -10.46 -18.32
CA GLN A 128 12.12 -10.78 -17.13
C GLN A 128 11.25 -11.41 -16.03
N VAL A 129 10.07 -10.86 -15.76
CA VAL A 129 9.14 -11.41 -14.75
C VAL A 129 8.61 -12.79 -15.17
N ARG A 130 8.27 -12.97 -16.44
CA ARG A 130 7.82 -14.28 -16.97
C ARG A 130 8.90 -15.35 -16.83
N GLU A 131 10.14 -15.02 -17.17
CA GLU A 131 11.26 -15.95 -17.04
C GLU A 131 11.54 -16.31 -15.57
N ILE A 132 11.45 -15.35 -14.66
CA ILE A 132 11.56 -15.64 -13.22
C ILE A 132 10.44 -16.58 -12.77
N ALA A 133 9.20 -16.33 -13.17
CA ALA A 133 8.07 -17.17 -12.78
C ALA A 133 8.16 -18.61 -13.34
N LYS A 134 8.63 -18.78 -14.58
CA LYS A 134 8.90 -20.11 -15.15
C LYS A 134 9.99 -20.84 -14.36
N LYS A 135 11.09 -20.15 -13.99
CA LYS A 135 12.16 -20.72 -13.17
C LYS A 135 11.72 -21.09 -11.76
N LEU A 136 10.74 -20.36 -11.21
CA LEU A 136 10.06 -20.72 -9.97
C LEU A 136 9.14 -21.95 -10.11
N GLY A 137 8.92 -22.46 -11.33
CA GLY A 137 8.20 -23.70 -11.61
C GLY A 137 6.73 -23.52 -11.94
N PHE A 138 6.29 -22.36 -12.40
CA PHE A 138 4.90 -22.11 -12.79
C PHE A 138 4.68 -22.29 -14.30
N ASN A 139 3.51 -22.82 -14.67
CA ASN A 139 3.03 -22.84 -16.04
C ASN A 139 2.17 -21.60 -16.31
N LEU A 140 2.79 -20.56 -16.88
CA LEU A 140 2.13 -19.27 -17.08
C LEU A 140 1.06 -19.33 -18.18
N LYS A 141 -0.11 -18.78 -17.88
CA LYS A 141 -1.14 -18.43 -18.87
C LYS A 141 -1.25 -16.92 -18.99
N GLU A 142 -1.34 -16.43 -20.22
CA GLU A 142 -1.60 -15.01 -20.46
C GLU A 142 -3.09 -14.71 -20.25
N LEU A 143 -3.39 -13.56 -19.66
CA LEU A 143 -4.76 -13.02 -19.66
C LEU A 143 -5.12 -12.53 -21.07
N ASN A 144 -6.42 -12.39 -21.36
CA ASN A 144 -6.87 -11.88 -22.66
C ASN A 144 -6.31 -10.48 -22.96
N TYR A 145 -6.31 -9.61 -21.94
CA TYR A 145 -5.65 -8.31 -22.00
C TYR A 145 -4.31 -8.36 -21.26
N ASN A 146 -3.24 -8.63 -22.01
CA ASN A 146 -1.84 -8.70 -21.56
C ASN A 146 -0.94 -7.74 -22.37
N GLY A 147 0.31 -7.57 -21.93
CA GLY A 147 1.33 -6.78 -22.64
C GLY A 147 0.86 -5.37 -23.00
N GLU A 148 0.99 -5.00 -24.28
CA GLU A 148 0.61 -3.68 -24.78
C GLU A 148 -0.88 -3.34 -24.65
N ILE A 149 -1.75 -4.35 -24.56
CA ILE A 149 -3.19 -4.18 -24.41
C ILE A 149 -3.67 -4.41 -22.97
N THR A 150 -2.77 -4.60 -22.01
CA THR A 150 -3.15 -4.79 -20.59
C THR A 150 -3.99 -3.63 -20.08
N THR A 151 -4.96 -3.92 -19.21
CA THR A 151 -5.88 -2.92 -18.65
C THR A 151 -5.62 -2.64 -17.18
N CYS A 152 -6.17 -1.53 -16.68
CA CYS A 152 -5.92 -1.08 -15.30
C CYS A 152 -6.61 -1.98 -14.26
N CYS A 153 -6.01 -2.13 -13.08
CA CYS A 153 -6.63 -2.80 -11.92
C CYS A 153 -7.53 -1.89 -11.07
N GLY A 154 -7.82 -0.67 -11.54
CA GLY A 154 -8.65 0.33 -10.85
C GLY A 154 -7.94 1.15 -9.76
N TYR A 155 -6.67 0.85 -9.43
CA TYR A 155 -5.93 1.64 -8.43
C TYR A 155 -5.34 2.93 -9.00
N GLY A 156 -4.68 2.84 -10.17
CA GLY A 156 -4.01 3.95 -10.82
C GLY A 156 -4.97 5.08 -11.24
N GLY A 157 -4.44 6.28 -11.47
CA GLY A 157 -5.26 7.44 -11.86
C GLY A 157 -6.24 7.91 -10.77
N LEU A 158 -6.08 7.42 -9.54
CA LEU A 158 -6.91 7.74 -8.36
C LEU A 158 -8.37 7.33 -8.48
N THR A 159 -8.74 6.45 -9.41
CA THR A 159 -10.11 5.94 -9.54
C THR A 159 -10.62 5.34 -8.23
N CYS A 160 -9.75 4.64 -7.50
CA CYS A 160 -10.08 4.09 -6.19
C CYS A 160 -10.48 5.12 -5.12
N PHE A 161 -10.16 6.40 -5.31
CA PHE A 161 -10.52 7.50 -4.39
C PHE A 161 -11.61 8.41 -4.95
N SER A 162 -11.74 8.52 -6.28
CA SER A 162 -12.68 9.41 -6.94
C SER A 162 -13.99 8.75 -7.35
N ASN A 163 -13.96 7.48 -7.73
CA ASN A 163 -15.12 6.72 -8.18
C ASN A 163 -15.00 5.23 -7.80
N LYS A 164 -15.50 4.90 -6.61
CA LYS A 164 -15.42 3.54 -6.04
C LYS A 164 -16.16 2.50 -6.89
N GLU A 165 -17.36 2.84 -7.36
CA GLU A 165 -18.17 1.95 -8.20
C GLU A 165 -17.44 1.59 -9.50
N LEU A 166 -16.84 2.59 -10.16
CA LEU A 166 -16.03 2.35 -11.34
C LEU A 166 -14.81 1.46 -11.03
N LYS A 167 -14.12 1.70 -9.90
CA LYS A 167 -13.02 0.84 -9.46
C LYS A 167 -13.48 -0.61 -9.28
N GLU A 168 -14.63 -0.84 -8.65
CA GLU A 168 -15.21 -2.17 -8.46
C GLU A 168 -15.58 -2.85 -9.78
N ASN A 169 -16.18 -2.11 -10.71
CA ASN A 169 -16.50 -2.61 -12.04
C ASN A 169 -15.24 -2.99 -12.84
N ILE A 170 -14.18 -2.18 -12.76
CA ILE A 170 -12.88 -2.48 -13.39
C ILE A 170 -12.30 -3.77 -12.83
N VAL A 171 -12.23 -3.91 -11.49
CA VAL A 171 -11.70 -5.13 -10.86
C VAL A 171 -12.54 -6.34 -11.24
N SER A 172 -13.87 -6.22 -11.21
CA SER A 172 -14.77 -7.31 -11.59
C SER A 172 -14.56 -7.77 -13.03
N SER A 173 -14.31 -6.82 -13.95
CA SER A 173 -13.98 -7.15 -15.34
C SER A 173 -12.64 -7.89 -15.44
N ARG A 174 -11.61 -7.44 -14.71
CA ARG A 174 -10.28 -8.06 -14.74
C ARG A 174 -10.30 -9.49 -14.24
N ILE A 175 -10.90 -9.75 -13.07
CA ILE A 175 -10.84 -11.06 -12.43
C ILE A 175 -11.60 -12.16 -13.19
N LYS A 176 -12.51 -11.78 -14.09
CA LYS A 176 -13.28 -12.68 -14.96
C LYS A 176 -12.53 -13.13 -16.21
N GLU A 177 -11.34 -12.58 -16.49
CA GLU A 177 -10.57 -12.95 -17.69
C GLU A 177 -10.00 -14.37 -17.61
N SER A 178 -9.90 -14.93 -16.40
CA SER A 178 -9.44 -16.30 -16.18
C SER A 178 -9.84 -16.77 -14.78
N GLU A 179 -10.19 -18.04 -14.64
CA GLU A 179 -10.49 -18.67 -13.35
C GLU A 179 -9.21 -18.97 -12.53
N LEU A 180 -8.04 -19.06 -13.18
CA LEU A 180 -6.76 -19.35 -12.52
C LEU A 180 -6.37 -18.27 -11.51
N ASN A 181 -5.53 -18.64 -10.53
CA ASN A 181 -4.87 -17.70 -9.63
C ASN A 181 -4.08 -16.65 -10.42
N TYR A 182 -3.99 -15.42 -9.90
CA TYR A 182 -3.29 -14.33 -10.58
C TYR A 182 -1.88 -14.10 -10.02
N LEU A 183 -0.92 -13.94 -10.91
CA LEU A 183 0.43 -13.50 -10.61
C LEU A 183 0.63 -12.10 -11.17
N THR A 184 0.99 -11.14 -10.34
CA THR A 184 1.30 -9.78 -10.76
C THR A 184 2.60 -9.31 -10.13
N TYR A 185 3.13 -8.20 -10.62
CA TYR A 185 4.35 -7.57 -10.13
C TYR A 185 4.12 -6.10 -9.77
N CYS A 186 2.86 -5.78 -9.46
CA CYS A 186 2.45 -4.56 -8.79
C CYS A 186 1.57 -4.90 -7.59
N ILE A 187 2.00 -4.48 -6.39
CA ILE A 187 1.27 -4.75 -5.15
C ILE A 187 -0.16 -4.17 -5.16
N ASN A 188 -0.39 -3.08 -5.87
CA ASN A 188 -1.72 -2.49 -5.99
C ASN A 188 -2.63 -3.31 -6.90
N CYS A 189 -2.11 -3.93 -7.96
CA CYS A 189 -2.88 -4.87 -8.76
C CYS A 189 -3.32 -6.07 -7.91
N ARG A 190 -2.37 -6.67 -7.17
CA ARG A 190 -2.67 -7.78 -6.25
C ARG A 190 -3.74 -7.40 -5.25
N ASP A 191 -3.57 -6.27 -4.56
CA ASP A 191 -4.51 -5.81 -3.54
C ASP A 191 -5.90 -5.46 -4.13
N SER A 192 -5.96 -5.00 -5.38
CA SER A 192 -7.22 -4.82 -6.10
C SER A 192 -7.93 -6.15 -6.33
N PHE A 193 -7.23 -7.18 -6.81
CA PHE A 193 -7.83 -8.51 -7.05
C PHE A 193 -8.27 -9.19 -5.77
N LEU A 194 -7.44 -9.15 -4.72
CA LEU A 194 -7.80 -9.67 -3.39
C LEU A 194 -9.04 -8.97 -2.82
N SER A 195 -9.32 -7.71 -3.19
CA SER A 195 -10.50 -6.99 -2.72
C SER A 195 -11.83 -7.52 -3.26
N GLN A 196 -11.80 -8.39 -4.27
CA GLN A 196 -12.96 -9.14 -4.78
C GLN A 196 -12.71 -10.66 -4.73
N ASN A 197 -11.97 -11.12 -3.72
CA ASN A 197 -11.72 -12.53 -3.44
C ASN A 197 -11.07 -13.33 -4.58
N LYS A 198 -10.37 -12.64 -5.51
CA LYS A 198 -9.54 -13.31 -6.50
C LYS A 198 -8.18 -13.60 -5.88
N ASP A 199 -7.82 -14.88 -5.79
CA ASP A 199 -6.50 -15.29 -5.34
C ASP A 199 -5.43 -14.69 -6.24
N ALA A 200 -4.57 -13.87 -5.63
CA ALA A 200 -3.53 -13.15 -6.34
C ALA A 200 -2.25 -13.05 -5.49
N LYS A 201 -1.10 -13.25 -6.14
CA LYS A 201 0.23 -13.14 -5.54
C LYS A 201 1.06 -12.08 -6.23
N HIS A 202 1.90 -11.40 -5.46
CA HIS A 202 2.98 -10.60 -6.01
C HIS A 202 4.17 -11.50 -6.35
N ILE A 203 4.87 -11.30 -7.47
CA ILE A 203 6.03 -12.13 -7.85
C ILE A 203 7.12 -12.17 -6.76
N LEU A 204 7.33 -11.06 -6.04
CA LEU A 204 8.26 -11.03 -4.91
C LEU A 204 7.85 -11.96 -3.76
N GLN A 205 6.56 -12.24 -3.55
CA GLN A 205 6.15 -13.27 -2.58
C GLN A 205 6.68 -14.64 -3.00
N LEU A 206 6.64 -14.94 -4.30
CA LEU A 206 7.10 -16.24 -4.82
C LEU A 206 8.64 -16.34 -4.84
N ILE A 207 9.32 -15.29 -5.30
CA ILE A 207 10.80 -15.21 -5.32
C ILE A 207 11.39 -15.49 -3.93
N TYR A 208 10.79 -14.91 -2.89
CA TYR A 208 11.26 -15.04 -1.51
C TYR A 208 10.57 -16.14 -0.71
N ASN A 209 9.76 -17.00 -1.36
CA ASN A 209 8.95 -18.04 -0.72
C ASN A 209 8.23 -17.54 0.56
N PHE A 210 7.56 -16.40 0.40
CA PHE A 210 6.92 -15.65 1.46
C PHE A 210 5.41 -15.71 1.29
N ASP A 211 4.72 -16.42 2.19
CA ASP A 211 3.27 -16.62 2.12
C ASP A 211 2.52 -15.29 2.05
N GLY A 212 2.97 -14.33 2.86
CA GLY A 212 2.43 -12.98 2.96
C GLY A 212 0.98 -12.92 3.42
N LYS A 213 0.43 -11.72 3.40
CA LYS A 213 -0.96 -11.48 3.76
C LYS A 213 -1.81 -11.78 2.53
N ASN A 214 -2.53 -12.90 2.54
CA ASN A 214 -3.52 -13.26 1.50
C ASN A 214 -4.81 -12.42 1.60
N LYS A 215 -4.68 -11.15 1.97
CA LYS A 215 -5.79 -10.20 2.09
C LYS A 215 -5.30 -8.77 1.83
N LYS A 216 -6.14 -7.97 1.20
CA LYS A 216 -5.92 -6.52 1.10
C LYS A 216 -5.99 -5.91 2.51
N PRO A 217 -4.97 -5.16 2.99
CA PRO A 217 -5.11 -4.39 4.22
C PRO A 217 -6.02 -3.17 4.01
N ASN A 218 -6.77 -2.85 5.06
CA ASN A 218 -7.57 -1.63 5.13
C ASN A 218 -6.68 -0.38 5.29
N ILE A 219 -7.25 0.80 5.14
CA ILE A 219 -6.52 2.07 5.13
C ILE A 219 -5.78 2.36 6.46
N SER A 220 -6.37 1.95 7.59
CA SER A 220 -5.76 2.06 8.91
C SER A 220 -4.57 1.11 9.04
N GLU A 221 -4.74 -0.15 8.66
CA GLU A 221 -3.67 -1.16 8.62
C GLU A 221 -2.53 -0.73 7.71
N ARG A 222 -2.83 -0.16 6.53
CA ARG A 222 -1.80 0.37 5.62
C ARG A 222 -0.96 1.45 6.27
N ARG A 223 -1.58 2.38 7.02
CA ARG A 223 -0.87 3.44 7.74
C ARG A 223 -0.04 2.85 8.88
N TYR A 224 -0.63 1.94 9.65
CA TYR A 224 0.04 1.23 10.71
C TYR A 224 1.29 0.49 10.20
N ASN A 225 1.15 -0.34 9.17
CA ASN A 225 2.21 -1.18 8.62
C ASN A 225 3.43 -0.35 8.16
N ARG A 226 3.20 0.81 7.52
CA ARG A 226 4.30 1.69 7.10
C ARG A 226 5.07 2.29 8.28
N VAL A 227 4.36 2.70 9.33
CA VAL A 227 4.99 3.24 10.56
C VAL A 227 5.75 2.12 11.27
N GLN A 228 5.12 0.95 11.44
CA GLN A 228 5.74 -0.20 12.09
C GLN A 228 7.02 -0.63 11.35
N LEU A 229 6.96 -0.74 10.02
CA LEU A 229 8.13 -1.08 9.22
C LEU A 229 9.29 -0.11 9.43
N LYS A 230 9.01 1.19 9.51
CA LYS A 230 10.05 2.19 9.80
C LYS A 230 10.68 1.94 11.17
N LEU A 231 9.88 1.77 12.21
CA LEU A 231 10.37 1.52 13.57
C LEU A 231 11.21 0.24 13.66
N ASP A 232 10.75 -0.83 13.01
CA ASP A 232 11.45 -2.11 12.98
C ASP A 232 12.83 -2.00 12.32
N LEU A 233 12.94 -1.19 11.26
CA LEU A 233 14.18 -1.03 10.49
C LEU A 233 15.13 0.03 11.09
N THR A 234 14.63 1.08 11.74
CA THR A 234 15.47 2.08 12.41
C THR A 234 15.87 1.68 13.83
N GLN A 235 15.30 0.62 14.38
CA GLN A 235 15.52 0.16 15.75
C GLN A 235 15.27 1.27 16.79
N GLU A 236 14.34 2.20 16.52
CA GLU A 236 13.91 3.26 17.45
C GLU A 236 13.10 2.66 18.61
N LYS A 237 13.79 2.01 19.57
CA LYS A 237 13.19 1.23 20.66
C LYS A 237 12.23 2.02 21.56
N ASP A 238 12.42 3.33 21.68
CA ASP A 238 11.59 4.18 22.54
C ASP A 238 10.27 4.60 21.89
N LYS A 239 10.07 4.32 20.60
CA LYS A 239 8.84 4.64 19.89
C LYS A 239 8.01 3.40 19.67
N THR A 240 6.75 3.49 20.08
CA THR A 240 5.76 2.45 19.82
C THR A 240 4.73 2.93 18.81
N ASN A 241 4.38 2.08 17.85
CA ASN A 241 3.24 2.30 16.98
C ASN A 241 2.01 1.64 17.65
N LYS A 242 1.48 2.29 18.68
CA LYS A 242 0.30 1.83 19.41
C LYS A 242 -0.72 2.95 19.45
N TYR A 243 -1.98 2.55 19.47
CA TYR A 243 -3.07 3.41 19.87
C TYR A 243 -3.00 3.61 21.39
N ASP A 244 -3.23 4.84 21.85
CA ASP A 244 -3.29 5.22 23.25
C ASP A 244 -4.54 4.64 23.93
N ILE A 245 -5.60 4.40 23.14
CA ILE A 245 -6.85 3.80 23.62
C ILE A 245 -7.18 2.50 22.90
N GLN A 246 -7.84 1.58 23.60
CA GLN A 246 -8.31 0.33 23.02
C GLN A 246 -9.68 0.53 22.35
N LEU A 247 -9.69 0.59 21.02
CA LEU A 247 -10.90 0.64 20.22
C LEU A 247 -11.46 -0.77 19.96
N ILE A 248 -12.76 -0.95 20.16
CA ILE A 248 -13.50 -2.15 19.73
C ILE A 248 -14.41 -1.74 18.57
N VAL A 249 -14.17 -2.34 17.40
CA VAL A 249 -14.87 -2.04 16.14
C VAL A 249 -15.32 -3.37 15.54
N ASN A 250 -16.62 -3.54 15.30
CA ASN A 250 -17.17 -4.74 14.64
C ASN A 250 -16.89 -4.73 13.13
N ASP A 251 -17.07 -5.86 12.45
CA ASP A 251 -16.68 -6.01 11.03
C ASP A 251 -17.48 -5.10 10.08
N ASP A 252 -18.79 -4.94 10.30
CA ASP A 252 -19.63 -4.03 9.52
C ASP A 252 -19.13 -2.58 9.61
N LEU A 253 -18.75 -2.14 10.81
CA LEU A 253 -18.19 -0.80 10.99
C LEU A 253 -16.80 -0.70 10.35
N LYS A 254 -15.95 -1.73 10.39
CA LYS A 254 -14.65 -1.70 9.69
C LYS A 254 -14.83 -1.45 8.20
N GLU A 255 -15.79 -2.11 7.56
CA GLU A 255 -16.09 -1.89 6.14
C GLU A 255 -16.60 -0.46 5.89
N LYS A 256 -17.51 0.03 6.74
CA LYS A 256 -18.02 1.39 6.66
C LYS A 256 -16.93 2.44 6.81
N LEU A 257 -15.97 2.23 7.71
CA LEU A 257 -14.83 3.12 7.92
C LEU A 257 -13.88 3.12 6.72
N GLU A 258 -13.58 1.95 6.15
CA GLU A 258 -12.82 1.81 4.90
C GLU A 258 -13.51 2.57 3.76
N ASN A 259 -14.81 2.37 3.60
CA ASN A 259 -15.62 3.03 2.56
C ASN A 259 -15.66 4.55 2.71
N ARG A 260 -15.57 5.05 3.94
CA ARG A 260 -15.55 6.48 4.27
C ARG A 260 -14.14 7.05 4.40
N MET A 261 -13.11 6.24 4.21
CA MET A 261 -11.70 6.64 4.33
C MET A 261 -11.36 7.20 5.72
N ILE A 262 -12.01 6.69 6.77
CA ILE A 262 -11.80 7.12 8.16
C ILE A 262 -10.77 6.18 8.82
N LEU A 263 -9.69 6.75 9.34
CA LEU A 263 -8.67 5.99 10.05
C LEU A 263 -9.10 5.71 11.50
N TYR A 264 -8.63 4.60 12.06
CA TYR A 264 -8.74 4.36 13.51
C TYR A 264 -8.03 5.46 14.32
N LYS A 265 -6.98 6.07 13.75
CA LYS A 265 -6.33 7.23 14.35
C LYS A 265 -7.25 8.46 14.41
N ASP A 266 -8.07 8.68 13.39
CA ASP A 266 -9.03 9.79 13.38
C ASP A 266 -10.11 9.58 14.48
N ILE A 267 -10.51 8.33 14.70
CA ILE A 267 -11.43 7.94 15.77
C ILE A 267 -10.80 8.17 17.14
N GLU A 268 -9.59 7.67 17.34
CA GLU A 268 -8.84 7.84 18.58
C GLU A 268 -8.65 9.33 18.92
N ASP A 269 -8.15 10.13 17.98
CA ASP A 269 -7.89 11.55 18.20
C ASP A 269 -9.17 12.30 18.54
N THR A 270 -10.29 11.90 17.92
CA THR A 270 -11.61 12.47 18.23
C THR A 270 -12.07 12.12 19.65
N ILE A 271 -11.94 10.86 20.06
CA ILE A 271 -12.31 10.43 21.41
C ILE A 271 -11.42 11.11 22.46
N LYS A 272 -10.10 11.14 22.25
CA LYS A 272 -9.16 11.78 23.17
C LYS A 272 -9.46 13.26 23.35
N HIS A 273 -9.69 13.97 22.24
CA HIS A 273 -10.08 15.38 22.30
C HIS A 273 -11.34 15.58 23.16
N ALA A 274 -12.38 14.77 22.93
CA ALA A 274 -13.60 14.80 23.73
C ALA A 274 -13.38 14.53 25.22
N GLN A 275 -12.47 13.62 25.58
CA GLN A 275 -12.14 13.35 26.99
C GLN A 275 -11.39 14.53 27.63
N GLU A 276 -10.53 15.21 26.88
CA GLU A 276 -9.77 16.36 27.34
C GLU A 276 -10.64 17.63 27.48
N THR A 277 -11.53 17.89 26.53
CA THR A 277 -12.36 19.12 26.51
C THR A 277 -13.74 18.96 27.11
N GLN A 278 -14.21 17.73 27.33
CA GLN A 278 -15.58 17.39 27.70
C GLN A 278 -16.63 17.79 26.64
N ASP A 279 -16.21 18.01 25.38
CA ASP A 279 -17.12 18.25 24.24
C ASP A 279 -17.80 16.93 23.80
N ILE A 280 -18.72 16.45 24.62
CA ILE A 280 -19.41 15.16 24.45
C ILE A 280 -20.92 15.37 24.54
N PHE A 281 -21.65 14.89 23.54
CA PHE A 281 -23.09 14.74 23.61
C PHE A 281 -23.44 13.34 24.13
N PHE A 282 -24.14 13.26 25.27
CA PHE A 282 -24.59 11.99 25.82
C PHE A 282 -26.04 11.69 25.43
N ASN A 283 -26.25 10.58 24.72
CA ASN A 283 -27.58 10.11 24.37
C ASN A 283 -28.11 9.15 25.45
N LYS A 284 -29.11 9.60 26.22
CA LYS A 284 -29.71 8.83 27.32
C LYS A 284 -30.46 7.57 26.86
N SER A 285 -30.99 7.53 25.62
CA SER A 285 -31.78 6.38 25.16
C SER A 285 -30.91 5.20 24.73
N SER A 286 -29.79 5.47 24.06
CA SER A 286 -28.82 4.45 23.67
C SER A 286 -27.70 4.23 24.68
N ASN A 287 -27.51 5.16 25.64
CA ASN A 287 -26.37 5.20 26.55
C ASN A 287 -25.02 5.33 25.78
N HIS A 288 -25.02 6.09 24.69
CA HIS A 288 -23.85 6.35 23.84
C HIS A 288 -23.36 7.80 24.01
N ASN A 289 -22.06 7.97 23.83
CA ASN A 289 -21.40 9.26 23.65
C ASN A 289 -21.27 9.56 22.17
N LEU A 290 -21.49 10.82 21.79
CA LEU A 290 -21.17 11.36 20.49
C LEU A 290 -20.16 12.48 20.66
N ALA A 291 -18.97 12.29 20.11
CA ALA A 291 -17.88 13.27 20.11
C ALA A 291 -17.63 13.79 18.70
N TYR A 292 -17.06 14.98 18.60
CA TYR A 292 -16.53 15.51 17.35
C TYR A 292 -15.15 16.14 17.54
N TYR A 293 -14.35 16.11 16.47
CA TYR A 293 -13.08 16.82 16.45
C TYR A 293 -12.69 17.22 15.03
N ARG A 294 -12.21 18.45 14.87
CA ARG A 294 -11.72 18.95 13.59
C ARG A 294 -10.22 18.70 13.45
N ILE A 295 -9.88 17.73 12.61
CA ILE A 295 -8.51 17.41 12.22
C ILE A 295 -8.23 18.08 10.87
N LYS A 296 -7.39 19.13 10.87
CA LYS A 296 -7.12 19.99 9.71
C LYS A 296 -8.42 20.60 9.12
N ASN A 297 -8.85 20.13 7.96
CA ASN A 297 -10.02 20.62 7.23
C ASN A 297 -11.21 19.64 7.26
N VAL A 298 -11.13 18.58 8.06
CA VAL A 298 -12.18 17.57 8.19
C VAL A 298 -12.60 17.48 9.65
N THR A 299 -13.91 17.52 9.89
CA THR A 299 -14.48 17.27 11.21
C THR A 299 -15.02 15.85 11.24
N PHE A 300 -14.50 15.07 12.17
CA PHE A 300 -14.89 13.69 12.43
C PHE A 300 -15.88 13.65 13.57
N TRP A 301 -16.82 12.71 13.49
CA TRP A 301 -17.78 12.39 14.53
C TRP A 301 -17.66 10.93 14.87
N VAL A 302 -17.71 10.63 16.16
CA VAL A 302 -17.57 9.28 16.67
C VAL A 302 -18.65 9.03 17.71
N GLU A 303 -19.46 8.01 17.45
CA GLU A 303 -20.42 7.46 18.41
C GLU A 303 -19.80 6.24 19.09
N TYR A 304 -19.69 6.28 20.41
CA TYR A 304 -19.02 5.24 21.18
C TYR A 304 -19.59 5.09 22.59
N LYS A 305 -19.27 3.98 23.25
CA LYS A 305 -19.50 3.73 24.67
C LYS A 305 -18.20 3.32 25.33
N ILE A 306 -18.04 3.66 26.61
CA ILE A 306 -16.91 3.22 27.42
C ILE A 306 -17.38 2.02 28.26
N GLU A 307 -16.72 0.88 28.12
CA GLU A 307 -16.95 -0.32 28.94
C GLU A 307 -15.60 -0.87 29.40
N GLU A 308 -15.40 -0.99 30.71
CA GLU A 308 -14.16 -1.54 31.29
C GLU A 308 -12.87 -0.89 30.77
N GLY A 309 -12.90 0.42 30.51
CA GLY A 309 -11.75 1.16 29.95
C GLY A 309 -11.50 0.97 28.45
N LYS A 310 -12.39 0.24 27.76
CA LYS A 310 -12.37 0.07 26.30
C LYS A 310 -13.44 0.94 25.64
N TYR A 311 -13.17 1.34 24.41
CA TYR A 311 -14.02 2.24 23.65
C TYR A 311 -14.72 1.45 22.55
N LEU A 312 -15.97 1.09 22.78
CA LEU A 312 -16.83 0.41 21.82
C LEU A 312 -17.37 1.42 20.83
N VAL A 313 -16.92 1.36 19.58
CA VAL A 313 -17.32 2.31 18.54
C VAL A 313 -18.52 1.74 17.80
N TYR A 314 -19.60 2.51 17.74
CA TYR A 314 -20.84 2.14 17.05
C TYR A 314 -20.92 2.79 15.66
N ASN A 315 -20.38 3.99 15.52
CA ASN A 315 -20.44 4.74 14.26
C ASN A 315 -19.33 5.78 14.17
N ALA A 316 -18.91 6.08 12.94
CA ALA A 316 -18.14 7.28 12.66
C ALA A 316 -18.49 7.86 11.28
N TYR A 317 -18.41 9.18 11.18
CA TYR A 317 -18.61 9.92 9.93
C TYR A 317 -17.78 11.20 9.93
N SER A 318 -17.63 11.79 8.76
CA SER A 318 -16.82 12.99 8.60
C SER A 318 -17.40 13.94 7.57
N HIS A 319 -17.13 15.22 7.75
CA HIS A 319 -17.54 16.27 6.80
C HIS A 319 -16.56 17.44 6.84
N ARG A 320 -16.55 18.22 5.75
CA ARG A 320 -15.73 19.44 5.65
C ARG A 320 -16.53 20.64 6.13
N MET A 321 -16.63 20.82 7.46
CA MET A 321 -17.24 22.01 8.07
C MET A 321 -16.51 22.40 9.35
N LYS A 322 -16.68 23.66 9.77
CA LYS A 322 -16.30 24.17 11.09
C LYS A 322 -17.55 24.15 11.97
N ILE A 323 -17.41 23.66 13.21
CA ILE A 323 -18.45 23.78 14.22
C ILE A 323 -18.11 25.00 15.06
N GLU A 324 -19.08 25.90 15.22
CA GLU A 324 -18.99 27.06 16.08
C GLU A 324 -20.00 26.83 17.20
N VAL A 325 -19.49 26.70 18.43
CA VAL A 325 -20.30 26.56 19.63
C VAL A 325 -20.37 27.95 20.25
N ASN A 326 -21.57 28.52 20.33
CA ASN A 326 -21.82 29.83 20.95
C ASN A 326 -21.92 29.73 22.46
#